data_AF-A0A818ALP5-F1
#
_entry.id   AF-A0A818ALP5-F1
#
_cell.length_a   1.000
_cell.length_b   1.000
_cell.length_c   1.000
_cell.angle_alpha   90.00
_cell.angle_beta   90.00
_cell.angle_gamma   90.00
#
_symmetry.space_group_name_H-M   'P 1'
#
loop_
_entity.id
_entity.type
_entity.pdbx_description
1 polymer ?
#
loop_
_entity_poly.entity_id
_entity_poly.type
_entity_poly.pdbx_seq_one_letter_code
_entity_poly.pdbx_strand_id
1 'polypeptide(L)'
;MNSIRSCIEQQLNEMELLHCCYPSADEFHFGDIEAITDAKQFIDEKRDYLQRNLGFIIKLRLNDINTTIELQFIYPLHYPESPVDIHLRTYLSRECYEKFNESVKSFLNNKTSSQEPYVMEFLSWIQDNQTLFLVSNDTTAKLTNEQIITKKNFTRLWIYSHHIYNIDKRRNIINWAHELHLSGFSMSVKPGIICVEG
;
A
#
# COMPACT_ATOMS: atom_id res chain seq x y z
N MET A 1 -8.28 27.93 -0.27
CA MET A 1 -7.68 27.13 -1.34
C MET A 1 -6.30 27.66 -1.57
N ASN A 2 -5.32 26.92 -1.09
CA ASN A 2 -3.92 27.17 -1.34
C ASN A 2 -3.65 26.99 -2.85
N SER A 3 -2.67 27.73 -3.36
CA SER A 3 -2.17 27.47 -4.72
C SER A 3 -1.63 26.04 -4.77
N ILE A 4 -1.80 25.35 -5.91
CA ILE A 4 -1.26 24.00 -6.12
C ILE A 4 0.23 23.96 -5.77
N ARG A 5 0.99 25.01 -6.08
CA ARG A 5 2.42 25.12 -5.70
C ARG A 5 2.66 25.06 -4.19
N SER A 6 1.81 25.73 -3.41
CA SER A 6 1.89 25.70 -1.95
C SER A 6 1.56 24.30 -1.40
N CYS A 7 0.60 23.59 -2.00
CA CYS A 7 0.32 22.19 -1.66
C CYS A 7 1.53 21.29 -1.96
N ILE A 8 2.16 21.42 -3.14
CA ILE A 8 3.35 20.64 -3.50
C ILE A 8 4.55 20.97 -2.59
N GLU A 9 4.72 22.23 -2.19
CA GLU A 9 5.75 22.62 -1.23
C GLU A 9 5.53 21.96 0.14
N GLN A 10 4.29 21.97 0.64
CA GLN A 10 3.93 21.27 1.89
C GLN A 10 4.17 19.75 1.79
N GLN A 11 3.84 19.14 0.65
CA GLN A 11 4.09 17.73 0.39
C GLN A 11 5.58 17.38 0.46
N LEU A 12 6.43 18.17 -0.19
CA LEU A 12 7.88 17.95 -0.16
C LEU A 12 8.45 18.13 1.25
N ASN A 13 8.01 19.15 1.98
CA ASN A 13 8.44 19.40 3.35
C ASN A 13 8.04 18.24 4.28
N GLU A 14 6.82 17.71 4.16
CA GLU A 14 6.38 16.56 4.95
C GLU A 14 7.18 15.30 4.59
N MET A 15 7.48 15.05 3.30
CA MET A 15 8.31 13.93 2.88
C MET A 15 9.75 14.03 3.41
N GLU A 16 10.34 15.22 3.40
CA GLU A 16 11.68 15.46 3.95
C GLU A 16 11.70 15.26 5.48
N LEU A 17 10.64 15.69 6.18
CA LEU A 17 10.46 15.44 7.61
C LEU A 17 10.34 13.94 7.90
N LEU A 18 9.48 13.23 7.17
CA LEU A 18 9.28 11.78 7.28
C LEU A 18 10.60 11.04 7.05
N HIS A 19 11.38 11.45 6.06
CA HIS A 19 12.69 10.85 5.80
C HIS A 19 13.67 11.06 6.96
N CYS A 20 13.63 12.22 7.64
CA CYS A 20 14.41 12.47 8.85
C CYS A 20 13.95 11.62 10.04
N CYS A 21 12.64 11.40 10.19
CA CYS A 21 12.06 10.60 11.27
C CYS A 21 12.32 9.10 11.10
N TYR A 22 12.45 8.62 9.86
CA TYR A 22 12.69 7.22 9.51
C TYR A 22 14.01 7.10 8.71
N PRO A 23 15.17 7.32 9.35
CA PRO A 23 16.46 7.46 8.67
C PRO A 23 17.02 6.14 8.14
N SER A 24 16.49 5.00 8.58
CA SER A 24 17.02 3.70 8.13
C SER A 24 16.64 3.46 6.67
N ALA A 25 17.59 2.99 5.86
CA ALA A 25 17.36 2.68 4.45
C ALA A 25 16.26 1.63 4.20
N ASP A 26 16.00 0.77 5.20
CA ASP A 26 14.93 -0.23 5.15
C ASP A 26 13.56 0.31 5.60
N GLU A 27 13.49 1.50 6.21
CA GLU A 27 12.26 2.06 6.79
C GLU A 27 11.54 2.99 5.82
N PHE A 28 12.26 3.86 5.12
CA PHE A 28 11.65 4.84 4.20
C PHE A 28 12.23 4.69 2.78
N HIS A 29 11.35 4.59 1.77
CA HIS A 29 11.74 4.51 0.36
C HIS A 29 10.96 5.54 -0.45
N PHE A 30 11.67 6.38 -1.21
CA PHE A 30 11.02 7.21 -2.22
C PHE A 30 10.47 6.34 -3.35
N GLY A 31 9.26 6.65 -3.81
CA GLY A 31 8.62 5.93 -4.91
C GLY A 31 9.29 6.25 -6.25
N ASP A 32 9.26 7.52 -6.64
CA ASP A 32 9.85 8.01 -7.89
C ASP A 32 10.68 9.27 -7.64
N ILE A 33 12.01 9.13 -7.80
CA ILE A 33 12.97 10.23 -7.60
C ILE A 33 12.82 11.30 -8.70
N GLU A 34 12.38 10.91 -9.91
CA GLU A 34 12.10 11.86 -10.99
C GLU A 34 10.90 12.74 -10.64
N ALA A 35 9.86 12.17 -10.01
CA ALA A 35 8.69 12.93 -9.57
C ALA A 35 9.05 14.02 -8.55
N ILE A 36 9.99 13.73 -7.63
CA ILE A 36 10.50 14.73 -6.67
C ILE A 36 11.27 15.84 -7.38
N THR A 37 12.09 15.48 -8.36
CA THR A 37 12.86 16.46 -9.15
C THR A 37 11.93 17.36 -9.95
N ASP A 38 10.91 16.79 -10.58
CA ASP A 38 9.87 17.51 -11.32
C ASP A 38 9.07 18.44 -10.39
N ALA A 39 8.73 17.98 -9.17
CA ALA A 39 8.05 18.81 -8.17
C ALA A 39 8.89 20.02 -7.74
N LYS A 40 10.20 19.83 -7.50
CA LYS A 40 11.12 20.94 -7.19
C LYS A 40 11.21 21.94 -8.35
N GLN A 41 11.27 21.47 -9.59
CA GLN A 41 11.27 22.33 -10.79
C GLN A 41 9.95 23.10 -10.97
N PHE A 42 8.81 22.49 -10.62
CA PHE A 42 7.49 23.12 -10.68
C PHE A 42 7.33 24.26 -9.66
N ILE A 43 7.92 24.10 -8.46
CA ILE A 43 7.98 25.17 -7.45
C ILE A 43 8.87 26.32 -7.94
N ASP A 44 10.03 25.99 -8.52
CA ASP A 44 10.99 26.95 -9.08
C ASP A 44 10.49 27.71 -10.35
N GLU A 45 9.25 27.50 -10.76
CA GLU A 45 8.64 28.06 -11.99
C GLU A 45 9.39 27.68 -13.29
N LYS A 46 10.21 26.63 -13.26
CA LYS A 46 10.89 26.09 -14.44
C LYS A 46 9.98 25.21 -15.29
N ARG A 47 8.81 24.83 -14.75
CA ARG A 47 7.75 24.09 -15.44
C ARG A 47 6.37 24.62 -15.07
N ASP A 48 5.47 24.59 -16.04
CA ASP A 48 4.09 25.08 -15.89
C ASP A 48 3.12 24.04 -15.32
N TYR A 49 3.49 22.77 -15.29
CA TYR A 49 2.61 21.68 -14.86
C TYR A 49 3.37 20.50 -14.26
N LEU A 50 2.68 19.75 -13.39
CA LEU A 50 3.17 18.51 -12.77
C LEU A 50 2.48 17.30 -13.43
N GLN A 51 3.26 16.32 -13.87
CA GLN A 51 2.73 15.11 -14.52
C GLN A 51 2.52 13.94 -13.56
N ARG A 52 3.26 13.89 -12.45
CA ARG A 52 3.34 12.73 -11.56
C ARG A 52 3.03 13.13 -10.13
N ASN A 53 2.24 12.32 -9.45
CA ASN A 53 2.01 12.46 -8.00
C ASN A 53 3.26 12.03 -7.24
N LEU A 54 3.50 12.66 -6.09
CA LEU A 54 4.57 12.25 -5.18
C LEU A 54 4.14 11.00 -4.43
N GLY A 55 5.04 10.04 -4.28
CA GLY A 55 4.76 8.81 -3.55
C GLY A 55 5.99 8.25 -2.87
N PHE A 56 5.75 7.52 -1.78
CA PHE A 56 6.79 6.90 -0.96
C PHE A 56 6.22 5.72 -0.18
N ILE A 57 7.12 4.93 0.40
CA ILE A 57 6.81 3.72 1.14
C ILE A 57 7.48 3.80 2.51
N ILE A 58 6.71 3.49 3.57
CA ILE A 58 7.20 3.38 4.94
C ILE A 58 6.96 1.95 5.44
N LYS A 59 8.02 1.30 5.90
CA LYS A 59 7.94 0.01 6.60
C LYS A 59 7.90 0.27 8.11
N LEU A 60 6.78 -0.04 8.73
CA LEU A 60 6.60 0.09 10.17
C LEU A 60 6.72 -1.27 10.85
N ARG A 61 7.56 -1.34 11.89
CA ARG A 61 7.59 -2.48 12.80
C ARG A 61 6.54 -2.30 13.88
N LEU A 62 5.64 -3.26 13.98
CA LEU A 62 4.61 -3.33 15.01
C LEU A 62 5.15 -4.21 16.14
N ASN A 63 5.55 -3.57 17.24
CA ASN A 63 6.23 -4.22 18.36
C ASN A 63 5.35 -5.27 19.05
N ASP A 64 4.05 -5.02 19.18
CA ASP A 64 3.13 -5.89 19.92
C ASP A 64 2.90 -7.24 19.22
N ILE A 65 3.03 -7.26 17.89
CA ILE A 65 2.81 -8.45 17.05
C ILE A 65 4.06 -8.95 16.34
N ASN A 66 5.23 -8.36 16.65
CA ASN A 66 6.52 -8.65 16.04
C ASN A 66 6.47 -8.81 14.51
N THR A 67 5.68 -7.96 13.85
CA THR A 67 5.41 -8.02 12.41
C THR A 67 5.74 -6.67 11.78
N THR A 68 6.24 -6.69 10.55
CA THR A 68 6.47 -5.47 9.77
C THR A 68 5.38 -5.30 8.74
N ILE A 69 4.75 -4.14 8.71
CA ILE A 69 3.81 -3.74 7.66
C ILE A 69 4.46 -2.73 6.73
N GLU A 70 4.05 -2.72 5.48
CA GLU A 70 4.51 -1.76 4.48
C GLU A 70 3.33 -0.88 4.06
N LEU A 71 3.47 0.43 4.27
CA LEU A 71 2.48 1.44 3.93
C LEU A 71 3.00 2.26 2.75
N GLN A 72 2.25 2.25 1.66
CA GLN A 72 2.52 3.11 0.51
C GLN A 72 1.59 4.31 0.57
N PHE A 73 2.17 5.50 0.38
CA PHE A 73 1.48 6.78 0.34
C PHE A 73 1.62 7.37 -1.06
N ILE A 74 0.53 7.90 -1.60
CA ILE A 74 0.51 8.66 -2.86
C ILE A 74 -0.20 9.98 -2.59
N TYR A 75 0.51 11.09 -2.74
CA TYR A 75 0.00 12.44 -2.54
C TYR A 75 -0.67 12.97 -3.80
N PRO A 76 -1.99 13.22 -3.77
CA PRO A 76 -2.63 13.95 -4.85
C PRO A 76 -2.13 15.39 -4.91
N LEU A 77 -2.26 16.03 -6.08
CA LEU A 77 -1.82 17.42 -6.32
C LEU A 77 -2.36 18.44 -5.31
N HIS A 78 -3.53 18.17 -4.73
CA HIS A 78 -4.22 19.06 -3.80
C HIS A 78 -4.02 18.70 -2.33
N TYR A 79 -3.30 17.63 -1.98
CA TYR A 79 -3.01 17.32 -0.57
C TYR A 79 -2.17 18.47 0.05
N PRO A 80 -2.50 18.94 1.27
CA PRO A 80 -3.38 18.33 2.27
C PRO A 80 -4.89 18.69 2.19
N GLU A 81 -5.33 19.46 1.19
CA GLU A 81 -6.76 19.77 1.01
C GLU A 81 -7.59 18.56 0.54
N SER A 82 -6.95 17.64 -0.18
CA SER A 82 -7.52 16.34 -0.56
C SER A 82 -6.92 15.21 0.28
N PRO A 83 -7.66 14.11 0.53
CA PRO A 83 -7.13 12.96 1.26
C PRO A 83 -5.95 12.31 0.54
N VAL A 84 -4.97 11.81 1.29
CA VAL A 84 -3.88 10.97 0.75
C VAL A 84 -4.40 9.58 0.41
N ASP A 85 -3.87 8.99 -0.66
CA ASP A 85 -4.10 7.58 -0.97
C ASP A 85 -3.12 6.71 -0.18
N ILE A 86 -3.66 5.82 0.66
CA ILE A 86 -2.88 4.93 1.54
C ILE A 86 -3.15 3.48 1.15
N HIS A 87 -2.08 2.72 0.91
CA HIS A 87 -2.15 1.30 0.58
C HIS A 87 -1.33 0.49 1.57
N LEU A 88 -2.00 -0.47 2.23
CA LEU A 88 -1.37 -1.42 3.12
C LEU A 88 -0.94 -2.66 2.34
N ARG A 89 0.36 -2.94 2.37
CA ARG A 89 0.91 -4.22 1.95
C ARG A 89 1.23 -5.03 3.20
N THR A 90 0.48 -6.10 3.37
CA THR A 90 0.59 -7.00 4.52
C THR A 90 0.32 -8.45 4.10
N TYR A 91 0.84 -9.39 4.88
CA TYR A 91 0.51 -10.83 4.77
C TYR A 91 -0.60 -11.25 5.76
N LEU A 92 -1.22 -10.28 6.45
CA LEU A 92 -2.28 -10.52 7.43
C LEU A 92 -3.60 -10.92 6.77
N SER A 93 -4.54 -11.40 7.60
CA SER A 93 -5.84 -11.91 7.15
C SER A 93 -6.68 -10.85 6.44
N ARG A 94 -7.61 -11.30 5.60
CA ARG A 94 -8.58 -10.42 4.94
C ARG A 94 -9.39 -9.57 5.93
N GLU A 95 -9.78 -10.15 7.07
CA GLU A 95 -10.51 -9.43 8.13
C GLU A 95 -9.68 -8.26 8.69
N CYS A 96 -8.37 -8.47 8.91
CA CYS A 96 -7.47 -7.40 9.34
C CYS A 96 -7.39 -6.29 8.29
N TYR A 97 -7.27 -6.64 7.02
CA TYR A 97 -7.24 -5.67 5.93
C TYR A 97 -8.54 -4.85 5.83
N GLU A 98 -9.71 -5.48 6.04
CA GLU A 98 -11.00 -4.81 6.07
C GLU A 98 -11.11 -3.83 7.26
N LYS A 99 -10.76 -4.27 8.48
CA LYS A 99 -10.71 -3.43 9.69
C LYS A 99 -9.76 -2.25 9.54
N PHE A 100 -8.58 -2.47 8.95
CA PHE A 100 -7.63 -1.42 8.63
C PHE A 100 -8.27 -0.37 7.71
N ASN A 101 -8.85 -0.78 6.59
CA ASN A 101 -9.46 0.16 5.65
C ASN A 101 -10.62 0.96 6.25
N GLU A 102 -11.45 0.34 7.09
CA GLU A 102 -12.52 1.06 7.80
C GLU A 102 -11.97 2.10 8.77
N SER A 103 -10.90 1.74 9.49
CA SER A 103 -10.24 2.63 10.45
C SER A 103 -9.52 3.79 9.74
N VAL A 104 -8.83 3.53 8.62
CA VAL A 104 -8.22 4.57 7.77
C VAL A 104 -9.26 5.55 7.24
N LYS A 105 -10.38 5.05 6.71
CA LYS A 105 -11.48 5.93 6.26
C LYS A 105 -11.98 6.84 7.37
N SER A 106 -12.14 6.29 8.57
CA SER A 106 -12.58 7.06 9.75
C SER A 106 -11.54 8.13 10.14
N PHE A 107 -10.26 7.80 10.11
CA PHE A 107 -9.17 8.74 10.37
C PHE A 107 -9.15 9.90 9.35
N LEU A 108 -9.21 9.57 8.04
CA LEU A 108 -9.17 10.56 6.96
C LEU A 108 -10.37 11.52 7.01
N ASN A 109 -11.57 11.01 7.33
CA ASN A 109 -12.77 11.83 7.50
C ASN A 109 -12.62 12.87 8.61
N ASN A 110 -11.88 12.56 9.69
CA ASN A 110 -11.64 13.50 10.78
C ASN A 110 -10.58 14.55 10.43
N LYS A 111 -9.62 14.23 9.55
CA LYS A 111 -8.44 15.08 9.26
C LYS A 111 -8.55 15.97 8.03
N THR A 112 -9.43 15.63 7.09
CA THR A 112 -9.59 16.39 5.83
C THR A 112 -9.95 17.88 6.05
N SER A 113 -10.48 18.25 7.23
CA SER A 113 -10.82 19.63 7.58
C SER A 113 -9.62 20.49 8.01
N SER A 114 -8.46 19.90 8.31
CA SER A 114 -7.34 20.61 8.96
C SER A 114 -6.49 21.45 7.99
N GLN A 115 -6.55 21.18 6.67
CA GLN A 115 -5.69 21.80 5.64
C GLN A 115 -4.17 21.73 5.94
N GLU A 116 -3.77 20.80 6.81
CA GLU A 116 -2.39 20.60 7.25
C GLU A 116 -1.96 19.17 6.94
N PRO A 117 -0.67 18.93 6.61
CA PRO A 117 -0.16 17.59 6.41
C PRO A 117 -0.28 16.74 7.69
N TYR A 118 -0.75 15.50 7.57
CA TYR A 118 -1.13 14.65 8.70
C TYR A 118 -0.56 13.22 8.63
N VAL A 119 0.34 12.90 7.70
CA VAL A 119 0.88 11.54 7.56
C VAL A 119 1.67 11.14 8.79
N MET A 120 2.45 12.05 9.39
CA MET A 120 3.15 11.76 10.66
C MET A 120 2.19 11.37 11.78
N GLU A 121 1.07 12.09 11.91
CA GLU A 121 0.05 11.78 12.91
C GLU A 121 -0.63 10.44 12.61
N PHE A 122 -0.89 10.15 11.33
CA PHE A 122 -1.42 8.86 10.91
C PHE A 122 -0.49 7.71 11.28
N LEU A 123 0.83 7.86 11.07
CA LEU A 123 1.82 6.84 11.44
C LEU A 123 1.85 6.63 12.97
N SER A 124 1.79 7.70 13.76
CA SER A 124 1.67 7.60 15.22
C SER A 124 0.40 6.87 15.63
N TRP A 125 -0.73 7.23 15.01
CA TRP A 125 -2.02 6.58 15.28
C TRP A 125 -1.98 5.09 14.96
N ILE A 126 -1.32 4.67 13.87
CA ILE A 126 -1.09 3.25 13.56
C ILE A 126 -0.25 2.56 14.65
N GLN A 127 0.80 3.22 15.13
CA GLN A 127 1.65 2.70 16.21
C GLN A 127 0.91 2.58 17.54
N ASP A 128 -0.10 3.42 17.79
CA ASP A 128 -0.96 3.32 18.99
C ASP A 128 -2.07 2.27 18.83
N ASN A 129 -2.48 1.97 17.58
CA ASN A 129 -3.58 1.07 17.26
C ASN A 129 -3.09 -0.25 16.63
N GLN A 130 -1.97 -0.80 17.13
CA GLN A 130 -1.40 -2.05 16.59
C GLN A 130 -2.35 -3.25 16.73
N THR A 131 -3.32 -3.16 17.64
CA THR A 131 -4.36 -4.16 17.87
C THR A 131 -5.25 -4.38 16.64
N LEU A 132 -5.32 -3.42 15.71
CA LEU A 132 -5.99 -3.59 14.41
C LEU A 132 -5.36 -4.72 13.57
N PHE A 133 -4.10 -5.03 13.85
CA PHE A 133 -3.32 -6.07 13.17
C PHE A 133 -3.26 -7.39 13.96
N LEU A 134 -3.88 -7.45 15.14
CA LEU A 134 -4.03 -8.69 15.88
C LEU A 134 -5.09 -9.57 15.22
N VAL A 135 -4.72 -10.81 14.93
CA VAL A 135 -5.69 -11.83 14.54
C VAL A 135 -6.46 -12.22 15.80
N SER A 136 -7.79 -12.10 15.78
CA SER A 136 -8.66 -12.79 16.73
C SER A 136 -8.43 -14.29 16.53
N ASN A 137 -7.58 -14.91 17.32
CA ASN A 137 -7.42 -16.36 17.35
C ASN A 137 -8.63 -17.05 18.00
N ASP A 138 -9.86 -16.72 17.57
CA ASP A 138 -11.08 -17.45 17.94
C ASP A 138 -11.35 -18.61 16.99
N THR A 139 -10.28 -19.29 16.59
CA THR A 139 -10.36 -20.66 16.11
C THR A 139 -9.18 -21.44 16.67
N THR A 140 -9.31 -21.81 17.95
CA THR A 140 -8.67 -22.99 18.51
C THR A 140 -9.23 -24.26 17.84
N ALA A 141 -9.08 -24.37 16.51
CA ALA A 141 -9.02 -25.66 15.87
C ALA A 141 -7.59 -26.17 16.09
N LYS A 142 -7.45 -27.07 17.05
CA LYS A 142 -6.24 -27.86 17.29
C LYS A 142 -5.64 -28.34 15.97
N LEU A 143 -4.56 -27.70 15.52
CA LEU A 143 -3.66 -28.27 14.54
C LEU A 143 -2.35 -28.54 15.25
N THR A 144 -2.32 -29.71 15.90
CA THR A 144 -1.11 -30.43 16.23
C THR A 144 -0.33 -30.65 14.94
N ASN A 145 0.81 -29.98 14.82
CA ASN A 145 2.10 -30.55 14.41
C ASN A 145 2.96 -29.44 13.82
N GLU A 146 4.07 -29.19 14.51
CA GLU A 146 5.41 -29.03 13.94
C GLU A 146 5.45 -28.86 12.41
N GLN A 147 5.09 -27.67 11.92
CA GLN A 147 5.54 -27.22 10.62
C GLN A 147 6.55 -26.13 10.87
N ILE A 148 7.80 -26.56 10.82
CA ILE A 148 9.00 -25.78 10.52
C ILE A 148 8.57 -24.48 9.84
N ILE A 149 8.84 -23.35 10.51
CA ILE A 149 8.68 -22.01 9.97
C ILE A 149 9.73 -21.84 8.84
N THR A 150 9.56 -22.55 7.74
CA THR A 150 10.09 -22.12 6.47
C THR A 150 9.25 -20.91 6.11
N LYS A 151 9.84 -19.72 6.05
CA LYS A 151 9.25 -18.55 5.40
C LYS A 151 8.72 -18.99 4.03
N LYS A 152 7.45 -19.37 3.93
CA LYS A 152 6.77 -19.57 2.66
C LYS A 152 6.60 -18.17 2.10
N ASN A 153 7.48 -17.80 1.18
CA ASN A 153 7.40 -16.52 0.50
C ASN A 153 6.18 -16.58 -0.41
N PHE A 154 5.04 -16.10 0.10
CA PHE A 154 3.82 -15.97 -0.68
C PHE A 154 4.08 -14.99 -1.82
N THR A 155 3.96 -15.48 -3.06
CA THR A 155 4.27 -14.68 -4.25
C THR A 155 3.01 -14.51 -5.09
N ARG A 156 2.77 -13.29 -5.58
CA ARG A 156 1.66 -12.98 -6.48
C ARG A 156 2.20 -12.53 -7.83
N LEU A 157 1.76 -13.20 -8.90
CA LEU A 157 2.11 -12.88 -10.28
C LEU A 157 0.87 -12.38 -11.04
N TRP A 158 1.02 -11.22 -11.68
CA TRP A 158 0.02 -10.63 -12.57
C TRP A 158 0.41 -10.89 -14.02
N ILE A 159 -0.45 -11.58 -14.76
CA ILE A 159 -0.24 -11.91 -16.17
C ILE A 159 -1.31 -11.20 -16.99
N TYR A 160 -0.86 -10.25 -17.82
CA TYR A 160 -1.70 -9.60 -18.83
C TYR A 160 -1.67 -10.43 -20.11
N SER A 161 -2.85 -10.82 -20.60
CA SER A 161 -2.98 -11.63 -21.80
C SER A 161 -4.09 -11.13 -22.70
N HIS A 162 -3.77 -10.80 -23.94
CA HIS A 162 -4.74 -10.32 -24.92
C HIS A 162 -5.71 -11.42 -25.41
N HIS A 163 -5.47 -12.70 -25.12
CA HIS A 163 -6.16 -13.83 -25.76
C HIS A 163 -6.58 -14.98 -24.82
N ILE A 164 -7.21 -14.66 -23.68
CA ILE A 164 -7.70 -15.65 -22.71
C ILE A 164 -9.20 -15.98 -22.83
N TYR A 165 -9.81 -15.73 -23.99
CA TYR A 165 -11.22 -16.03 -24.24
C TYR A 165 -11.51 -17.52 -24.47
N ASN A 166 -10.50 -18.29 -24.89
CA ASN A 166 -10.67 -19.69 -25.22
C ASN A 166 -10.99 -20.50 -23.94
N ILE A 167 -12.10 -21.22 -23.96
CA ILE A 167 -12.64 -21.96 -22.80
C ILE A 167 -11.71 -23.08 -22.34
N ASP A 168 -11.03 -23.75 -23.27
CA ASP A 168 -10.10 -24.85 -22.97
C ASP A 168 -8.83 -24.31 -22.29
N LYS A 169 -8.29 -23.19 -22.79
CA LYS A 169 -7.16 -22.51 -22.14
C LYS A 169 -7.49 -22.10 -20.71
N ARG A 170 -8.70 -21.58 -20.48
CA ARG A 170 -9.16 -21.21 -19.13
C ARG A 170 -9.27 -22.42 -18.21
N ARG A 171 -9.80 -23.53 -18.71
CA ARG A 171 -9.87 -24.78 -17.94
C ARG A 171 -8.47 -25.28 -17.60
N ASN A 172 -7.54 -25.24 -18.55
CA ASN A 172 -6.15 -25.64 -18.31
C ASN A 172 -5.48 -24.77 -17.24
N ILE A 173 -5.69 -23.46 -17.25
CA ILE A 173 -5.15 -22.56 -16.22
C ILE A 173 -5.66 -22.95 -14.83
N ILE A 174 -6.96 -23.23 -14.68
CA ILE A 174 -7.54 -23.66 -13.39
C ILE A 174 -6.98 -25.02 -12.98
N ASN A 175 -6.89 -25.97 -13.90
CA ASN A 175 -6.37 -27.30 -13.63
C ASN A 175 -4.90 -27.27 -13.20
N TRP A 176 -4.05 -26.52 -13.92
CA TRP A 176 -2.64 -26.35 -13.57
C TRP A 176 -2.45 -25.63 -12.24
N ALA A 177 -3.28 -24.63 -11.93
CA ALA A 177 -3.24 -23.98 -10.62
C ALA A 177 -3.55 -24.99 -9.50
N HIS A 178 -4.58 -25.82 -9.68
CA HIS A 178 -4.92 -26.87 -8.70
C HIS A 178 -3.81 -27.93 -8.56
N GLU A 179 -3.23 -28.39 -9.67
CA GLU A 179 -2.11 -29.35 -9.68
C GLU A 179 -0.86 -28.80 -8.98
N LEU A 180 -0.58 -27.50 -9.13
CA LEU A 180 0.57 -26.83 -8.53
C LEU A 180 0.28 -26.28 -7.12
N HIS A 181 -0.92 -26.52 -6.57
CA HIS A 181 -1.37 -25.95 -5.30
C HIS A 181 -1.29 -24.42 -5.22
N LEU A 182 -1.59 -23.74 -6.33
CA LEU A 182 -1.65 -22.29 -6.46
C LEU A 182 -3.11 -21.80 -6.43
N SER A 183 -3.35 -20.63 -5.86
CA SER A 183 -4.63 -19.92 -5.89
C SER A 183 -4.58 -18.69 -6.81
N GLY A 184 -5.67 -17.90 -6.84
CA GLY A 184 -5.78 -16.68 -7.65
C GLY A 184 -7.05 -16.64 -8.49
N PHE A 185 -7.03 -15.90 -9.60
CA PHE A 185 -8.20 -15.73 -10.47
C PHE A 185 -7.82 -15.47 -11.93
N SER A 186 -8.75 -15.72 -12.84
CA SER A 186 -8.60 -15.45 -14.28
C SER A 186 -9.84 -14.74 -14.82
N MET A 187 -9.70 -13.49 -15.25
CA MET A 187 -10.75 -12.68 -15.85
C MET A 187 -10.48 -12.47 -17.35
N SER A 188 -11.42 -12.89 -18.18
CA SER A 188 -11.37 -12.70 -19.65
C SER A 188 -11.96 -11.35 -20.06
N VAL A 189 -11.34 -10.25 -19.63
CA VAL A 189 -11.67 -8.87 -20.06
C VAL A 189 -10.77 -8.49 -21.25
N LYS A 190 -10.91 -7.29 -21.85
CA LYS A 190 -9.93 -6.71 -22.79
C LYS A 190 -9.06 -5.68 -22.06
N PRO A 191 -7.78 -5.94 -21.74
CA PRO A 191 -7.05 -7.21 -21.86
C PRO A 191 -7.48 -8.21 -20.78
N GLY A 192 -7.19 -9.49 -21.00
CA GLY A 192 -7.42 -10.54 -20.01
C GLY A 192 -6.40 -10.42 -18.88
N ILE A 193 -6.85 -10.67 -17.65
CA ILE A 193 -6.02 -10.58 -16.45
C ILE A 193 -6.05 -11.93 -15.74
N ILE A 194 -4.87 -12.45 -15.44
CA ILE A 194 -4.70 -13.61 -14.57
C ILE A 194 -3.87 -13.17 -13.36
N CYS A 195 -4.38 -13.45 -12.17
CA CYS A 195 -3.64 -13.37 -10.92
C CYS A 195 -3.37 -14.80 -10.47
N VAL A 196 -2.11 -15.13 -10.22
CA VAL A 196 -1.69 -16.42 -9.65
C VAL A 196 -0.97 -16.12 -8.34
N GLU A 197 -1.32 -16.82 -7.26
CA GLU A 197 -0.74 -16.61 -5.94
C GLU A 197 -0.51 -17.95 -5.22
N GLY A 198 0.58 -18.04 -4.44
CA GLY A 198 0.97 -19.27 -3.74
C GLY A 198 2.37 -19.20 -3.15
#